data_AF-A0A9D7J811-F1
#
_entry.id   AF-A0A9D7J811-F1
#
_cell.length_a   1.000
_cell.length_b   1.000
_cell.length_c   1.000
_cell.angle_alpha   90.00
_cell.angle_beta   90.00
_cell.angle_gamma   90.00
#
_symmetry.space_group_name_H-M   'P 1'
#
loop_
_entity.id
_entity.type
_entity.pdbx_description
1 polymer ?
#
loop_
_entity_poly.entity_id
_entity_poly.type
_entity_poly.pdbx_seq_one_letter_code
_entity_poly.pdbx_strand_id
1 'polypeptide(L)'
;MTAMLGFQWWQLAILAATAITFLAVGLALGALLGRHSRPQPSLPAAAPAPAPSHARVPFLPPTPPSAADPRLVAGLIGAHDLAEDNEAVRRHVEQVLRTQGIATIIPANGTPFDPELHNAVGTRPTAPGETDGTIAGVTRPGWRSQAGVIRPTEVVVRT
;
A
#
# COMPACT_ATOMS: atom_id res chain seq x y z
N MET A 1 -16.42 -52.42 -4.64
CA MET A 1 -15.62 -52.45 -5.89
C MET A 1 -15.62 -51.03 -6.45
N THR A 2 -14.71 -50.18 -5.96
CA THR A 2 -13.40 -49.81 -6.56
C THR A 2 -13.48 -48.64 -7.54
N ALA A 3 -13.74 -47.42 -7.05
CA ALA A 3 -13.61 -46.19 -7.85
C ALA A 3 -13.33 -44.92 -7.01
N MET A 4 -12.71 -45.02 -5.84
CA MET A 4 -12.49 -43.86 -4.95
C MET A 4 -11.06 -43.69 -4.41
N LEU A 5 -10.07 -44.40 -4.97
CA LEU A 5 -8.67 -44.37 -4.49
C LEU A 5 -7.67 -43.74 -5.48
N GLY A 6 -8.09 -43.31 -6.68
CA GLY A 6 -7.19 -42.75 -7.70
C GLY A 6 -6.96 -41.23 -7.61
N PHE A 7 -7.91 -40.47 -7.06
CA PHE A 7 -7.88 -39.00 -7.12
C PHE A 7 -6.99 -38.34 -6.03
N GLN A 8 -6.78 -39.02 -4.91
CA GLN A 8 -6.07 -38.48 -3.75
C GLN A 8 -4.54 -38.51 -3.91
N TRP A 9 -3.99 -39.50 -4.65
CA TRP A 9 -2.57 -39.57 -4.96
C TRP A 9 -2.11 -38.48 -5.93
N TRP A 10 -2.99 -38.08 -6.85
CA TRP A 10 -2.71 -37.03 -7.82
C TRP A 10 -2.64 -35.64 -7.17
N GLN A 11 -3.46 -35.40 -6.14
CA GLN A 11 -3.46 -34.16 -5.36
C GLN A 11 -2.18 -34.00 -4.52
N LEU A 12 -1.67 -35.08 -3.92
CA LEU A 12 -0.41 -35.05 -3.15
C LEU A 12 0.82 -34.81 -4.05
N ALA A 13 0.83 -35.35 -5.27
CA ALA A 13 1.93 -35.13 -6.22
C ALA A 13 2.01 -33.65 -6.68
N ILE A 14 0.86 -33.00 -6.89
CA ILE A 14 0.80 -31.58 -7.28
C ILE A 14 1.30 -30.67 -6.14
N LEU A 15 0.94 -30.97 -4.89
CA LEU A 15 1.40 -30.20 -3.72
C LEU A 15 2.91 -30.36 -3.45
N ALA A 16 3.48 -31.53 -3.69
CA ALA A 16 4.93 -31.74 -3.53
C ALA A 16 5.76 -31.02 -4.60
N ALA A 17 5.27 -30.97 -5.84
CA ALA A 17 5.96 -30.28 -6.94
C ALA A 17 5.99 -28.75 -6.78
N THR A 18 4.93 -28.15 -6.24
CA THR A 18 4.89 -26.69 -6.00
C THR A 18 5.82 -26.28 -4.87
N ALA A 19 5.92 -27.06 -3.80
CA ALA A 19 6.84 -26.79 -2.68
C ALA A 19 8.32 -26.79 -3.10
N ILE A 20 8.72 -27.72 -3.98
CA ILE A 20 10.09 -27.81 -4.50
C ILE A 20 10.43 -26.61 -5.40
N THR A 21 9.44 -26.11 -6.15
CA THR A 21 9.62 -24.95 -7.05
C THR A 21 9.82 -23.65 -6.26
N PHE A 22 9.08 -23.44 -5.17
CA PHE A 22 9.25 -22.26 -4.30
C PHE A 22 10.60 -22.25 -3.57
N LEU A 23 11.09 -23.42 -3.15
CA LEU A 23 12.37 -23.55 -2.45
C LEU A 23 13.57 -23.23 -3.36
N ALA A 24 13.53 -23.67 -4.63
CA ALA A 24 14.60 -23.41 -5.59
C ALA A 24 14.67 -21.94 -6.02
N VAL A 25 13.51 -21.27 -6.17
CA VAL A 25 13.44 -19.84 -6.52
C VAL A 25 13.92 -18.95 -5.37
N GLY A 26 13.62 -19.31 -4.11
CA GLY A 26 14.11 -18.59 -2.94
C GLY A 26 15.64 -18.64 -2.78
N LEU A 27 16.25 -19.80 -3.03
CA LEU A 27 17.71 -19.99 -2.98
C LEU A 27 18.45 -19.23 -4.10
N ALA A 28 17.86 -19.14 -5.29
CA ALA A 28 18.43 -18.38 -6.40
C ALA A 28 18.34 -16.85 -6.18
N LEU A 29 17.29 -16.36 -5.51
CA LEU A 29 17.11 -14.93 -5.24
C LEU A 29 18.03 -14.43 -4.09
N GLY A 30 18.26 -15.25 -3.07
CA GLY A 30 19.16 -14.92 -1.95
C GLY A 30 20.63 -14.78 -2.36
N ALA A 31 21.09 -15.58 -3.35
CA ALA A 31 22.46 -15.50 -3.85
C ALA A 31 22.73 -14.25 -4.72
N LEU A 32 21.68 -13.62 -5.27
CA LEU A 32 21.83 -12.43 -6.12
C LEU A 32 21.94 -11.12 -5.31
N LEU A 33 21.35 -11.06 -4.11
CA LEU A 33 21.46 -9.86 -3.24
C LEU A 33 22.77 -9.81 -2.42
N GLY A 34 23.52 -10.91 -2.33
CA GLY A 34 24.77 -10.98 -1.55
C GLY A 34 26.02 -10.36 -2.22
N ARG A 35 25.95 -9.93 -3.49
CA ARG A 35 27.13 -9.46 -4.25
C ARG A 35 27.32 -7.94 -4.29
N HIS A 36 26.74 -7.18 -3.36
CA HIS A 36 26.87 -5.70 -3.36
C HIS A 36 27.68 -5.12 -2.20
N SER A 37 28.55 -5.92 -1.59
CA SER A 37 29.70 -5.39 -0.84
C SER A 37 30.77 -4.93 -1.83
N ARG A 38 30.58 -3.76 -2.46
CA ARG A 38 31.67 -3.12 -3.22
C ARG A 38 32.75 -2.70 -2.20
N PRO A 39 34.01 -3.13 -2.34
CA PRO A 39 35.10 -2.57 -1.55
C PRO A 39 35.19 -1.07 -1.85
N GLN A 40 35.13 -0.26 -0.79
CA GLN A 40 35.26 1.19 -0.86
C GLN A 40 36.66 1.52 -1.39
N PRO A 41 36.80 2.25 -2.51
CA PRO A 41 38.10 2.71 -2.96
C PRO A 41 38.68 3.64 -1.90
N SER A 42 39.83 3.28 -1.35
CA SER A 42 40.61 4.13 -0.45
C SER A 42 41.09 5.35 -1.23
N LEU A 43 40.34 6.45 -1.13
CA LEU A 43 40.80 7.76 -1.60
C LEU A 43 42.11 8.08 -0.86
N PRO A 44 43.16 8.54 -1.57
CA PRO A 44 44.34 9.06 -0.90
C PRO A 44 43.91 10.19 0.03
N ALA A 45 44.44 10.19 1.26
CA ALA A 45 44.10 11.15 2.29
C ALA A 45 44.12 12.58 1.72
N ALA A 46 42.94 13.14 1.50
CA ALA A 46 42.81 14.54 1.13
C ALA A 46 43.45 15.35 2.26
N ALA A 47 44.39 16.22 1.89
CA ALA A 47 44.99 17.19 2.79
C ALA A 47 43.88 17.87 3.63
N PRO A 48 44.14 18.22 4.91
CA PRO A 48 43.11 18.78 5.78
C PRO A 48 42.55 20.04 5.13
N ALA A 49 41.29 19.96 4.67
CA ALA A 49 40.55 21.11 4.22
C ALA A 49 40.49 22.13 5.39
N PRO A 50 40.55 23.45 5.12
CA PRO A 50 40.30 24.43 6.16
C PRO A 50 38.93 24.12 6.78
N ALA A 51 38.90 23.99 8.11
CA ALA A 51 37.72 23.59 8.85
C ALA A 51 36.50 24.36 8.34
N PRO A 52 35.37 23.70 8.02
CA PRO A 52 34.15 24.41 7.69
C PRO A 52 33.84 25.29 8.91
N SER A 53 33.98 26.61 8.73
CA SER A 53 33.49 27.56 9.73
C SER A 53 32.05 27.16 9.98
N HIS A 54 31.74 26.76 11.21
CA HIS A 54 30.42 26.30 11.61
C HIS A 54 29.44 27.43 11.34
N ALA A 55 28.90 27.48 10.12
CA ALA A 55 27.81 28.35 9.75
C ALA A 55 26.70 27.96 10.72
N ARG A 56 26.54 28.78 11.75
CA ARG A 56 25.63 28.54 12.85
C ARG A 56 24.26 28.47 12.19
N VAL A 57 23.74 27.26 11.98
CA VAL A 57 22.40 27.06 11.44
C VAL A 57 21.50 27.90 12.35
N PRO A 58 20.82 28.93 11.83
CA PRO A 58 19.93 29.72 12.66
C PRO A 58 18.99 28.74 13.35
N PHE A 59 18.86 28.84 14.66
CA PHE A 59 17.82 28.11 15.38
C PHE A 59 16.48 28.67 14.86
N LEU A 60 15.95 28.02 13.83
CA LEU A 60 14.59 28.27 13.40
C LEU A 60 13.73 27.75 14.56
N PRO A 61 12.85 28.58 15.15
CA PRO A 61 11.91 28.07 16.14
C PRO A 61 11.22 26.85 15.53
N PRO A 62 10.94 25.79 16.32
CA PRO A 62 10.17 24.68 15.81
C PRO A 62 8.91 25.28 15.20
N THR A 63 8.69 25.04 13.90
CA THR A 63 7.41 25.38 13.29
C THR A 63 6.35 24.80 14.23
N PRO A 64 5.40 25.61 14.75
CA PRO A 64 4.30 25.06 15.52
C PRO A 64 3.69 23.92 14.70
N PRO A 65 3.10 22.88 15.33
CA PRO A 65 2.48 21.78 14.61
C PRO A 65 1.37 22.33 13.71
N SER A 66 1.77 22.71 12.50
CA SER A 66 0.91 23.21 11.46
C SER A 66 0.23 21.96 10.94
N ALA A 67 -1.09 21.91 11.11
CA ALA A 67 -2.02 20.99 10.45
C ALA A 67 -1.34 19.75 9.85
N ALA A 68 -1.29 18.65 10.62
CA ALA A 68 -0.75 17.33 10.28
C ALA A 68 0.04 17.28 8.95
N ASP A 69 1.38 17.28 9.00
CA ASP A 69 2.26 17.22 7.83
C ASP A 69 1.70 16.20 6.80
N PRO A 70 1.39 16.64 5.55
CA PRO A 70 0.79 15.79 4.53
C PRO A 70 1.55 14.48 4.28
N ARG A 71 2.88 14.49 4.48
CA ARG A 71 3.71 13.30 4.34
C ARG A 71 3.47 12.29 5.45
N LEU A 72 3.27 12.77 6.68
CA LEU A 72 2.93 11.92 7.81
C LEU A 72 1.52 11.34 7.63
N VAL A 73 0.57 12.14 7.15
CA VAL A 73 -0.78 11.68 6.84
C VAL A 73 -0.75 10.57 5.78
N ALA A 74 -0.04 10.79 4.67
CA ALA A 74 0.12 9.79 3.62
C ALA A 74 0.80 8.51 4.15
N GLY A 75 1.81 8.66 5.00
CA GLY A 75 2.49 7.53 5.66
C GLY A 75 1.56 6.71 6.56
N LEU A 76 0.72 7.37 7.36
CA LEU A 76 -0.27 6.71 8.21
C LEU A 76 -1.36 6.00 7.40
N ILE A 77 -1.84 6.63 6.33
CA ILE A 77 -2.78 6.00 5.40
C ILE A 77 -2.15 4.73 4.78
N GLY A 78 -0.88 4.79 4.37
CA GLY A 78 -0.16 3.62 3.86
C GLY A 78 0.01 2.53 4.92
N ALA A 79 0.34 2.90 6.16
CA ALA A 79 0.45 1.95 7.26
C ALA A 79 -0.90 1.27 7.57
N HIS A 80 -2.01 1.99 7.45
CA HIS A 80 -3.35 1.42 7.59
C HIS A 80 -3.65 0.38 6.49
N ASP A 81 -3.26 0.65 5.25
CA ASP A 81 -3.44 -0.31 4.15
C ASP A 81 -2.53 -1.54 4.31
N LEU A 82 -1.30 -1.38 4.83
CA LEU A 82 -0.41 -2.53 5.10
C LEU A 82 -0.87 -3.39 6.28
N ALA A 83 -1.71 -2.86 7.15
CA ALA A 83 -2.21 -3.55 8.35
C ALA A 83 -3.49 -4.37 8.09
N GLU A 84 -3.74 -4.81 6.85
CA GLU A 84 -4.92 -5.61 6.47
C GLU A 84 -5.16 -6.82 7.39
N ASP A 85 -4.10 -7.52 7.78
CA ASP A 85 -4.19 -8.71 8.66
C ASP A 85 -4.29 -8.39 10.16
N ASN A 86 -4.23 -7.11 10.55
CA ASN A 86 -4.27 -6.69 11.95
C ASN A 86 -5.28 -5.56 12.18
N GLU A 87 -6.52 -5.97 12.45
CA GLU A 87 -7.63 -5.05 12.68
C GLU A 87 -7.41 -4.10 13.86
N ALA A 88 -6.68 -4.50 14.90
CA ALA A 88 -6.38 -3.63 16.04
C ALA A 88 -5.49 -2.46 15.63
N VAL A 89 -4.45 -2.73 14.83
CA VAL A 89 -3.57 -1.69 14.28
C VAL A 89 -4.35 -0.78 13.32
N ARG A 90 -5.14 -1.35 12.42
CA ARG A 90 -6.01 -0.56 11.51
C ARG A 90 -6.91 0.40 12.28
N ARG A 91 -7.66 -0.08 13.27
CA ARG A 91 -8.55 0.75 14.08
C ARG A 91 -7.81 1.85 14.82
N HIS A 92 -6.62 1.54 15.35
CA HIS A 92 -5.80 2.53 16.03
C HIS A 92 -5.36 3.64 15.06
N VAL A 93 -4.84 3.28 13.89
CA VAL A 93 -4.41 4.26 12.88
C VAL A 93 -5.59 5.09 12.38
N GLU A 94 -6.74 4.46 12.10
CA GLU A 94 -7.96 5.15 11.69
C GLU A 94 -8.45 6.11 12.79
N GLN A 95 -8.35 5.73 14.06
CA GLN A 95 -8.68 6.63 15.16
C GLN A 95 -7.75 7.84 15.23
N VAL A 96 -6.43 7.63 15.07
CA VAL A 96 -5.47 8.74 15.01
C VAL A 96 -5.81 9.69 13.85
N LEU A 97 -6.04 9.16 12.65
CA LEU A 97 -6.43 9.96 11.48
C LEU A 97 -7.72 10.76 11.72
N ARG A 98 -8.74 10.13 12.33
CA ARG A 98 -10.00 10.81 12.69
C ARG A 98 -9.80 11.97 13.64
N THR A 99 -8.91 11.85 14.65
CA THR A 99 -8.62 12.98 15.55
C THR A 99 -7.99 14.19 14.83
N GLN A 100 -7.37 13.96 13.66
CA GLN A 100 -6.83 14.98 12.78
C GLN A 100 -7.83 15.46 11.71
N GLY A 101 -9.11 15.08 11.80
CA GLY A 101 -10.15 15.48 10.85
C GLY A 101 -10.10 14.75 9.51
N ILE A 102 -9.39 13.62 9.45
CA ILE A 102 -9.29 12.78 8.26
C ILE A 102 -10.28 11.62 8.37
N ALA A 103 -11.08 11.41 7.32
CA ALA A 103 -12.12 10.40 7.30
C ALA A 103 -12.04 9.53 6.04
N THR A 104 -12.39 8.27 6.21
CA THR A 104 -12.54 7.31 5.12
C THR A 104 -13.76 7.64 4.26
N ILE A 105 -13.64 7.43 2.95
CA ILE A 105 -14.74 7.52 1.97
C ILE A 105 -15.01 6.11 1.45
N ILE A 106 -16.25 5.65 1.63
CA ILE A 106 -16.72 4.36 1.11
C ILE A 106 -18.11 4.61 0.52
N PRO A 107 -18.23 4.81 -0.81
CA PRO A 107 -19.52 4.99 -1.45
C PRO A 107 -20.31 3.68 -1.41
N ALA A 108 -21.64 3.80 -1.34
CA ALA A 108 -22.53 2.65 -1.40
C ALA A 108 -22.56 2.07 -2.82
N ASN A 109 -22.87 0.77 -2.93
CA ASN A 109 -23.15 0.16 -4.23
C ASN A 109 -24.33 0.88 -4.91
N GLY A 110 -24.21 1.16 -6.20
CA GLY A 110 -25.21 1.88 -6.98
C GLY A 110 -25.09 3.40 -6.91
N THR A 111 -24.17 3.94 -6.10
CA THR A 111 -23.85 5.38 -6.13
C THR A 111 -23.34 5.76 -7.53
N PRO A 112 -23.76 6.90 -8.10
CA PRO A 112 -23.20 7.40 -9.35
C PRO A 112 -21.68 7.53 -9.30
N PHE A 113 -21.00 7.12 -10.36
CA PHE A 113 -19.56 7.34 -10.47
C PHE A 113 -19.27 8.84 -10.62
N ASP A 114 -18.20 9.28 -9.96
CA ASP A 114 -17.76 10.67 -9.94
C ASP A 114 -16.23 10.68 -10.01
N PRO A 115 -15.61 11.14 -11.12
CA PRO A 115 -14.16 11.18 -11.29
C PRO A 115 -13.41 12.03 -10.25
N GLU A 116 -14.07 12.97 -9.59
CA GLU A 116 -13.41 13.81 -8.56
C GLU A 116 -13.26 13.07 -7.23
N LEU A 117 -14.15 12.11 -6.96
CA LEU A 117 -14.21 11.37 -5.69
C LEU A 117 -13.75 9.91 -5.84
N HIS A 118 -13.81 9.38 -7.05
CA HIS A 118 -13.66 7.96 -7.36
C HIS A 118 -12.65 7.75 -8.48
N ASN A 119 -11.81 6.73 -8.31
CA ASN A 119 -10.89 6.23 -9.33
C ASN A 119 -11.38 4.87 -9.82
N ALA A 120 -11.82 4.78 -11.07
CA ALA A 120 -12.28 3.52 -11.65
C ALA A 120 -11.09 2.61 -11.98
N VAL A 121 -10.90 1.55 -11.20
CA VAL A 121 -9.82 0.56 -11.39
C VAL A 121 -10.28 -0.67 -12.18
N GLY A 122 -11.56 -0.75 -12.50
CA GLY A 122 -12.14 -1.80 -13.33
C GLY A 122 -13.58 -1.50 -13.73
N THR A 123 -14.10 -2.31 -14.65
CA THR A 123 -15.51 -2.25 -15.07
C THR A 123 -16.17 -3.62 -14.98
N ARG A 124 -17.49 -3.62 -14.85
CA ARG A 124 -18.32 -4.82 -14.82
C ARG A 124 -19.56 -4.60 -15.70
N PRO A 125 -19.99 -5.61 -16.48
CA PRO A 125 -21.24 -5.52 -17.25
C PRO A 125 -22.46 -5.18 -16.37
N THR A 126 -23.28 -4.23 -16.82
CA THR A 126 -24.54 -3.86 -16.17
C THR A 126 -25.58 -4.99 -16.28
N ALA A 127 -26.05 -5.52 -15.14
CA ALA A 127 -27.07 -6.57 -15.11
C ALA A 127 -28.50 -5.98 -15.21
N PRO A 128 -29.52 -6.78 -15.59
CA PRO A 128 -30.91 -6.32 -15.61
C PRO A 128 -31.35 -5.81 -14.22
N GLY A 129 -31.88 -4.59 -14.18
CA GLY A 129 -32.30 -3.92 -12.94
C GLY A 129 -31.21 -3.12 -12.23
N GLU A 130 -29.98 -3.10 -12.76
CA GLU A 130 -28.92 -2.20 -12.32
C GLU A 130 -28.81 -0.97 -13.23
N THR A 131 -28.21 0.10 -12.71
CA THR A 131 -28.02 1.36 -13.44
C THR A 131 -26.58 1.47 -13.96
N ASP A 132 -26.45 1.77 -15.24
CA ASP A 132 -25.16 2.03 -15.89
C ASP A 132 -24.46 3.28 -15.33
N GLY A 133 -23.13 3.32 -15.36
CA GLY A 133 -22.35 4.45 -14.82
C GLY A 133 -22.39 4.58 -13.29
N THR A 134 -22.79 3.51 -12.59
CA THR A 134 -22.79 3.45 -11.11
C THR A 134 -21.70 2.54 -10.58
N ILE A 135 -21.37 2.72 -9.30
CA ILE A 135 -20.36 1.93 -8.60
C ILE A 135 -20.89 0.52 -8.34
N ALA A 136 -20.24 -0.49 -8.93
CA ALA A 136 -20.49 -1.91 -8.71
C ALA A 136 -19.89 -2.42 -7.39
N GLY A 137 -18.82 -1.77 -6.91
CA GLY A 137 -18.15 -2.13 -5.66
C GLY A 137 -16.93 -1.26 -5.39
N VAL A 138 -16.46 -1.30 -4.14
CA VAL A 138 -15.25 -0.60 -3.69
C VAL A 138 -14.13 -1.61 -3.55
N THR A 139 -13.03 -1.39 -4.26
CA THR A 139 -11.80 -2.20 -4.15
C THR A 139 -10.92 -1.69 -3.03
N ARG A 140 -10.80 -0.36 -2.91
CA ARG A 140 -10.02 0.28 -1.86
C ARG A 140 -10.69 1.55 -1.36
N PRO A 141 -10.84 1.73 -0.04
CA PRO A 141 -11.41 2.96 0.52
C PRO A 141 -10.62 4.22 0.15
N GLY A 142 -11.33 5.32 -0.06
CA GLY A 142 -10.74 6.65 -0.21
C GLY A 142 -10.51 7.35 1.13
N TRP A 143 -9.83 8.48 1.10
CA TRP A 143 -9.59 9.34 2.28
C TRP A 143 -9.80 10.81 1.94
N ARG A 144 -10.42 11.55 2.85
CA ARG A 144 -10.61 13.00 2.75
C ARG A 144 -10.27 13.71 4.04
N SER A 145 -9.85 14.95 3.92
CA SER A 145 -9.81 15.93 5.01
C SER A 145 -10.80 17.06 4.74
N GLN A 146 -10.82 18.07 5.61
CA GLN A 146 -11.54 19.32 5.37
C GLN A 146 -11.01 20.08 4.14
N ALA A 147 -9.74 19.89 3.77
CA ALA A 147 -9.13 20.55 2.62
C ALA A 147 -9.50 19.87 1.29
N GLY A 148 -10.06 18.65 1.32
CA GLY A 148 -10.48 17.92 0.13
C GLY A 148 -10.13 16.44 0.16
N VAL A 149 -10.25 15.81 -1.01
CA VAL A 149 -9.89 14.41 -1.21
C VAL A 149 -8.37 14.26 -1.16
N ILE A 150 -7.88 13.43 -0.25
CA ILE A 150 -6.46 13.07 -0.13
C ILE A 150 -6.16 11.92 -1.08
N ARG A 151 -7.06 10.92 -1.09
CA ARG A 151 -6.98 9.74 -1.95
C ARG A 151 -8.40 9.41 -2.45
N PRO A 152 -8.66 9.38 -3.76
CA PRO A 152 -9.93 8.92 -4.31
C PRO A 152 -10.21 7.47 -3.92
N THR A 153 -11.49 7.10 -3.87
CA THR A 153 -11.86 5.70 -3.63
C THR A 153 -11.62 4.89 -4.89
N GLU A 154 -10.95 3.75 -4.80
CA GLU A 154 -10.80 2.85 -5.95
C GLU A 154 -12.04 1.96 -6.06
N VAL A 155 -12.69 2.01 -7.22
CA VAL A 155 -13.99 1.39 -7.45
C VAL A 155 -14.05 0.62 -8.76
N VAL A 156 -15.00 -0.30 -8.84
CA VAL A 156 -15.42 -0.95 -10.09
C VAL A 156 -16.72 -0.30 -10.56
N VAL A 157 -16.81 0.07 -11.84
CA VAL A 157 -17.96 0.79 -12.41
C VAL A 157 -18.78 -0.14 -13.32
N ARG A 158 -20.10 0.06 -13.35
CA ARG A 158 -21.02 -0.62 -14.26
C ARG A 158 -20.99 0.02 -15.65
N THR A 159 -20.83 -0.81 -16.68
CA THR A 159 -20.75 -0.42 -18.10
C THR A 159 -21.49 -1.40 -19.00
#